data_AF-A0A8B5WRT4-F1
#
_entry.id   AF-A0A8B5WRT4-F1
#
_cell.length_a   1.000
_cell.length_b   1.000
_cell.length_c   1.000
_cell.angle_alpha   90.00
_cell.angle_beta   90.00
_cell.angle_gamma   90.00
#
_symmetry.space_group_name_H-M   'P 1'
#
loop_
_entity.id
_entity.type
_entity.pdbx_description
1 polymer ?
#
loop_
_entity_poly.entity_id
_entity_poly.type
_entity_poly.pdbx_seq_one_letter_code
_entity_poly.pdbx_strand_id
1 'polypeptide(L)'
;MTRPTRLDPRYVNRRASLPYGLRVEEIEIAVAETYRLLYGLNDYLVGAGFLALEELLLGNSFSGIISEFLVKNIARASTTLEANLKVGGHPDLLPKGHYSTHLVLKGDEGIEVKSSVQAGGWQGHNPEDCWLMVFRYTAGAQKDGAKLPLTFVEILCAKVEQSDWSFSGRKGSSRRTPTASITAPGVEKLRRNFLYRIPGVGVGPHRDVLAQP
;
A
#
# COMPACT_ATOMS: atom_id res chain seq x y z
N MET A 1 18.79 -8.13 11.95
CA MET A 1 18.80 -7.01 10.99
C MET A 1 18.25 -5.77 11.67
N THR A 2 18.71 -4.58 11.30
CA THR A 2 18.25 -3.31 11.86
C THR A 2 16.81 -3.01 11.43
N ARG A 3 15.96 -2.56 12.36
CA ARG A 3 14.57 -2.17 12.07
C ARG A 3 14.54 -0.80 11.38
N PRO A 4 14.03 -0.66 10.13
CA PRO A 4 13.95 0.64 9.47
C PRO A 4 12.90 1.54 10.14
N THR A 5 13.27 2.76 10.51
CA THR A 5 12.35 3.75 11.10
C THR A 5 11.85 4.80 10.10
N ARG A 6 12.41 4.79 8.89
CA ARG A 6 12.07 5.68 7.77
C ARG A 6 12.46 5.01 6.45
N LEU A 7 11.95 5.55 5.34
CA LEU A 7 12.48 5.21 4.01
C LEU A 7 13.93 5.68 3.89
N ASP A 8 14.76 4.90 3.18
CA ASP A 8 16.10 5.33 2.84
C ASP A 8 16.01 6.42 1.76
N PRO A 9 16.46 7.67 2.03
CA PRO A 9 16.29 8.78 1.10
C PRO A 9 16.94 8.54 -0.27
N ARG A 10 17.96 7.68 -0.35
CA ARG A 10 18.65 7.33 -1.60
C ARG A 10 17.74 6.62 -2.61
N TYR A 11 16.66 6.01 -2.13
CA TYR A 11 15.76 5.19 -2.93
C TYR A 11 14.36 5.82 -3.07
N VAL A 12 14.20 7.06 -2.61
CA VAL A 12 12.96 7.85 -2.75
C VAL A 12 13.00 8.62 -4.05
N ASN A 13 12.07 8.32 -4.96
CA ASN A 13 11.89 9.04 -6.20
C ASN A 13 11.07 10.32 -5.96
N ARG A 14 11.77 11.46 -5.83
CA ARG A 14 11.16 12.79 -5.65
C ARG A 14 10.38 13.29 -6.87
N ARG A 15 10.51 12.63 -8.02
CA ARG A 15 9.80 12.99 -9.26
C ARG A 15 8.51 12.18 -9.46
N ALA A 16 8.12 11.35 -8.49
CA ALA A 16 6.87 10.61 -8.56
C ALA A 16 5.68 11.58 -8.66
N SER A 17 4.81 11.37 -9.65
CA SER A 17 3.60 12.17 -9.84
C SER A 17 2.49 11.64 -8.94
N LEU A 18 2.14 12.38 -7.90
CA LEU A 18 1.05 12.02 -6.98
C LEU A 18 -0.17 12.94 -7.21
N PRO A 19 -1.40 12.42 -7.04
CA PRO A 19 -2.60 13.20 -7.31
C PRO A 19 -2.97 14.13 -6.16
N TYR A 20 -3.89 15.06 -6.43
CA TYR A 20 -4.53 15.93 -5.43
C TYR A 20 -3.55 16.76 -4.59
N GLY A 21 -2.36 17.08 -5.13
CA GLY A 21 -1.33 17.86 -4.42
C GLY A 21 -0.65 17.13 -3.27
N LEU A 22 -0.86 15.82 -3.13
CA LEU A 22 -0.14 14.97 -2.18
C LEU A 22 1.36 15.01 -2.48
N ARG A 23 2.18 15.21 -1.45
CA ARG A 23 3.64 15.29 -1.60
C ARG A 23 4.33 14.01 -1.16
N VAL A 24 5.50 13.72 -1.75
CA VAL A 24 6.31 12.54 -1.40
C VAL A 24 6.72 12.56 0.07
N GLU A 25 7.00 13.75 0.62
CA GLU A 25 7.38 13.94 2.03
C GLU A 25 6.24 13.56 2.98
N GLU A 26 4.98 13.79 2.59
CA GLU A 26 3.81 13.40 3.39
C GLU A 26 3.70 11.86 3.46
N ILE A 27 4.09 11.14 2.39
CA ILE A 27 4.19 9.68 2.40
C ILE A 27 5.35 9.19 3.27
N GLU A 28 6.51 9.83 3.22
CA GLU A 28 7.64 9.47 4.09
C GLU A 28 7.29 9.61 5.57
N ILE A 29 6.62 10.70 5.95
CA ILE A 29 6.10 10.91 7.32
C ILE A 29 5.13 9.80 7.69
N ALA A 30 4.18 9.47 6.80
CA ALA A 30 3.21 8.42 7.07
C ALA A 30 3.85 7.04 7.25
N VAL A 31 4.88 6.72 6.44
CA VAL A 31 5.65 5.47 6.57
C VAL A 31 6.42 5.41 7.89
N ALA A 32 7.11 6.49 8.27
CA ALA A 32 7.83 6.56 9.54
C ALA A 32 6.90 6.35 10.74
N GLU A 33 5.70 6.92 10.69
CA GLU A 33 4.68 6.76 11.73
C GLU A 33 4.08 5.35 11.76
N THR A 34 3.91 4.71 10.60
CA THR A 34 3.50 3.30 10.52
C THR A 34 4.57 2.37 11.13
N TYR A 35 5.85 2.63 10.87
CA TYR A 35 6.94 1.90 11.53
C TYR A 35 6.91 2.10 13.05
N ARG A 36 6.83 3.36 13.51
CA ARG A 36 6.80 3.68 14.94
C ARG A 36 5.65 2.97 15.66
N LEU A 37 4.46 2.97 15.07
CA LEU A 37 3.28 2.30 15.63
C LEU A 37 3.46 0.78 15.69
N LEU A 38 3.81 0.13 14.58
CA LEU A 38 3.90 -1.32 14.54
C LEU A 38 5.07 -1.87 15.38
N TYR A 39 6.19 -1.16 15.43
CA TYR A 39 7.29 -1.55 16.31
C TYR A 39 6.92 -1.37 17.78
N GLY A 40 6.26 -0.28 18.16
CA GLY A 40 5.77 -0.11 19.53
C GLY A 40 4.79 -1.22 19.95
N LEU A 41 3.86 -1.60 19.05
CA LEU A 41 2.94 -2.71 19.29
C LEU A 41 3.70 -4.04 19.43
N ASN A 42 4.62 -4.34 18.53
CA ASN A 42 5.39 -5.58 18.58
C ASN A 42 6.32 -5.64 19.80
N ASP A 43 6.94 -4.53 20.20
CA ASP A 43 7.77 -4.47 21.40
C ASP A 43 6.95 -4.72 22.66
N TYR A 44 5.72 -4.18 22.73
CA TYR A 44 4.80 -4.48 23.82
C TYR A 44 4.37 -5.96 23.82
N LEU A 45 3.92 -6.48 22.68
CA LEU A 45 3.45 -7.86 22.55
C LEU A 45 4.56 -8.86 22.94
N VAL A 46 5.74 -8.71 22.35
CA VAL A 46 6.89 -9.58 22.63
C VAL A 46 7.38 -9.41 24.06
N GLY A 47 7.44 -8.17 24.57
CA GLY A 47 7.80 -7.90 25.97
C GLY A 47 6.83 -8.52 26.97
N ALA A 48 5.56 -8.69 26.61
CA ALA A 48 4.53 -9.35 27.40
C ALA A 48 4.43 -10.87 27.14
N GLY A 49 5.34 -11.47 26.36
CA GLY A 49 5.39 -12.91 26.09
C GLY A 49 4.48 -13.41 24.96
N PHE A 50 3.89 -12.50 24.17
CA PHE A 50 3.14 -12.84 22.96
C PHE A 50 4.05 -12.88 21.72
N LEU A 51 3.53 -13.39 20.61
CA LEU A 51 4.19 -13.29 19.30
C LEU A 51 4.01 -11.88 18.71
N ALA A 52 4.88 -11.51 17.77
CA ALA A 52 4.71 -10.28 16.99
C ALA A 52 3.42 -10.34 16.14
N LEU A 53 2.87 -9.18 15.79
CA LEU A 53 1.57 -9.06 15.12
C LEU A 53 1.51 -9.84 13.80
N GLU A 54 2.60 -9.83 13.03
CA GLU A 54 2.72 -10.58 11.78
C GLU A 54 2.72 -12.11 11.94
N GLU A 55 3.04 -12.61 13.15
CA GLU A 55 2.98 -14.03 13.50
C GLU A 55 1.62 -14.42 14.09
N LEU A 56 0.85 -13.46 14.61
CA LEU A 56 -0.48 -13.67 15.18
C LEU A 56 -1.60 -13.67 14.13
N LEU A 57 -1.39 -13.06 12.97
CA LEU A 57 -2.43 -12.79 11.98
C LEU A 57 -2.23 -13.57 10.68
N LEU A 58 -3.34 -13.85 10.00
CA LEU A 58 -3.27 -14.27 8.59
C LEU A 58 -2.67 -13.14 7.75
N GLY A 59 -1.90 -13.50 6.72
CA GLY A 59 -1.15 -12.53 5.92
C GLY A 59 -2.03 -11.43 5.28
N ASN A 60 -3.24 -11.79 4.83
CA ASN A 60 -4.19 -10.82 4.28
C ASN A 60 -4.74 -9.87 5.37
N SER A 61 -5.00 -10.36 6.58
CA SER A 61 -5.40 -9.53 7.71
C SER A 61 -4.28 -8.57 8.12
N PHE A 62 -3.04 -9.04 8.18
CA PHE A 62 -1.89 -8.18 8.48
C PHE A 62 -1.67 -7.09 7.41
N SER A 63 -1.78 -7.46 6.12
CA SER A 63 -1.76 -6.46 5.04
C SER A 63 -2.92 -5.45 5.15
N GLY A 64 -4.12 -5.90 5.51
CA GLY A 64 -5.26 -5.01 5.75
C GLY A 64 -5.00 -3.98 6.85
N ILE A 65 -4.46 -4.42 7.99
CA ILE A 65 -4.08 -3.52 9.10
C ILE A 65 -3.02 -2.51 8.67
N ILE A 66 -1.98 -2.94 7.93
CA ILE A 66 -0.95 -2.03 7.43
C ILE A 66 -1.57 -0.99 6.49
N SER A 67 -2.47 -1.39 5.57
CA SER A 67 -3.20 -0.44 4.71
C SER A 67 -3.96 0.59 5.55
N GLU A 68 -4.70 0.14 6.55
CA GLU A 68 -5.51 1.04 7.39
C GLU A 68 -4.66 2.05 8.19
N PHE A 69 -3.51 1.60 8.71
CA PHE A 69 -2.56 2.51 9.36
C PHE A 69 -1.97 3.51 8.37
N LEU A 70 -1.61 3.07 7.17
CA LEU A 70 -1.09 3.95 6.13
C LEU A 70 -2.13 5.00 5.74
N VAL A 71 -3.40 4.62 5.50
CA VAL A 71 -4.48 5.57 5.19
C VAL A 71 -4.59 6.65 6.25
N LYS A 72 -4.68 6.25 7.53
CA LYS A 72 -4.80 7.20 8.65
C LYS A 72 -3.56 8.09 8.81
N ASN A 73 -2.37 7.52 8.63
CA ASN A 73 -1.11 8.26 8.74
C ASN A 73 -0.89 9.22 7.56
N ILE A 74 -1.27 8.83 6.34
CA ILE A 74 -1.23 9.69 5.15
C ILE A 74 -2.23 10.84 5.33
N ALA A 75 -3.48 10.56 5.72
CA ALA A 75 -4.49 11.59 5.96
C ALA A 75 -4.05 12.61 7.04
N ARG A 76 -3.36 12.15 8.09
CA ARG A 76 -2.83 13.03 9.13
C ARG A 76 -1.64 13.86 8.66
N ALA A 77 -0.75 13.30 7.84
CA ALA A 77 0.39 14.02 7.28
C ALA A 77 -0.02 14.96 6.14
N SER A 78 -1.10 14.64 5.43
CA SER A 78 -1.50 15.32 4.21
C SER A 78 -2.27 16.62 4.49
N THR A 79 -1.79 17.66 3.83
CA THR A 79 -2.47 18.96 3.75
C THR A 79 -3.70 18.94 2.85
N THR A 80 -3.77 18.02 1.88
CA THR A 80 -4.78 18.01 0.81
C THR A 80 -5.70 16.78 0.79
N LEU A 81 -5.35 15.71 1.51
CA LEU A 81 -6.16 14.50 1.62
C LEU A 81 -6.69 14.29 3.04
N GLU A 82 -7.85 13.65 3.14
CA GLU A 82 -8.43 13.12 4.39
C GLU A 82 -8.80 11.64 4.22
N ALA A 83 -8.93 10.91 5.34
CA ALA A 83 -9.32 9.51 5.30
C ALA A 83 -10.83 9.37 5.10
N ASN A 84 -11.24 8.44 4.24
CA ASN A 84 -12.63 8.03 4.16
C ASN A 84 -13.01 7.24 5.42
N LEU A 85 -13.92 7.77 6.23
CA LEU A 85 -14.37 7.12 7.47
C LEU A 85 -15.57 6.20 7.25
N LYS A 86 -16.05 6.07 6.00
CA LYS A 86 -17.12 5.14 5.67
C LYS A 86 -16.59 3.70 5.71
N VAL A 87 -17.17 2.88 6.57
CA VAL A 87 -16.91 1.43 6.57
C VAL A 87 -17.31 0.85 5.21
N GLY A 88 -16.36 0.19 4.54
CA GLY A 88 -16.55 -0.31 3.18
C GLY A 88 -16.65 0.79 2.11
N GLY A 89 -16.25 2.01 2.45
CA GLY A 89 -16.15 3.11 1.51
C GLY A 89 -14.96 2.94 0.57
N HIS A 90 -15.09 3.52 -0.61
CA HIS A 90 -14.03 3.60 -1.62
C HIS A 90 -14.09 4.98 -2.29
N PRO A 91 -12.95 5.61 -2.61
CA PRO A 91 -11.59 5.20 -2.27
C PRO A 91 -11.23 5.50 -0.80
N ASP A 92 -10.10 4.94 -0.32
CA ASP A 92 -9.63 5.06 1.07
C ASP A 92 -9.25 6.49 1.50
N LEU A 93 -8.62 7.25 0.60
CA LEU A 93 -8.22 8.64 0.80
C LEU A 93 -9.01 9.54 -0.14
N LEU A 94 -9.56 10.64 0.40
CA LEU A 94 -10.41 11.57 -0.31
C LEU A 94 -9.73 12.95 -0.43
N PRO A 95 -9.86 13.65 -1.59
CA PRO A 95 -9.42 15.03 -1.71
C PRO A 95 -10.27 15.95 -0.83
N LYS A 96 -9.61 16.72 0.05
CA LYS A 96 -10.28 17.66 0.94
C LYS A 96 -11.09 18.68 0.14
N GLY A 97 -12.34 18.87 0.54
CA GLY A 97 -13.26 19.82 -0.09
C GLY A 97 -13.86 19.34 -1.43
N HIS A 98 -13.52 18.14 -1.90
CA HIS A 98 -14.16 17.57 -3.10
C HIS A 98 -15.53 16.95 -2.77
N TYR A 99 -15.61 16.14 -1.71
CA TYR A 99 -16.87 15.55 -1.25
C TYR A 99 -17.52 16.39 -0.15
N SER A 100 -18.85 16.32 -0.05
CA SER A 100 -19.60 17.03 1.00
C SER A 100 -19.34 16.50 2.41
N THR A 101 -18.88 15.25 2.53
CA THR A 101 -18.48 14.60 3.78
C THR A 101 -17.34 13.61 3.50
N HIS A 102 -16.58 13.23 4.52
CA HIS A 102 -15.60 12.14 4.45
C HIS A 102 -16.23 10.75 4.74
N LEU A 103 -17.52 10.57 4.44
CA LEU A 103 -18.25 9.31 4.60
C LEU A 103 -18.77 8.83 3.24
N VAL A 104 -17.86 8.56 2.31
CA VAL A 104 -18.17 8.25 0.92
C VAL A 104 -18.23 6.74 0.71
N LEU A 105 -19.39 6.21 0.31
CA LEU A 105 -19.51 4.79 0.01
C LEU A 105 -18.81 4.41 -1.31
N LYS A 106 -19.03 5.22 -2.36
CA LYS A 106 -18.41 5.06 -3.67
C LYS A 106 -18.11 6.43 -4.27
N GLY A 107 -16.84 6.80 -4.25
CA GLY A 107 -16.28 7.99 -4.89
C GLY A 107 -15.62 7.63 -6.21
N ASP A 108 -15.53 8.64 -7.06
CA ASP A 108 -14.86 8.69 -8.35
C ASP A 108 -13.46 9.34 -8.28
N GLU A 109 -13.18 10.07 -7.20
CA GLU A 109 -11.94 10.79 -6.94
C GLU A 109 -11.39 10.39 -5.57
N GLY A 110 -10.06 10.36 -5.48
CA GLY A 110 -9.31 9.89 -4.32
C GLY A 110 -8.31 8.79 -4.66
N ILE A 111 -7.74 8.17 -3.62
CA ILE A 111 -6.67 7.16 -3.72
C ILE A 111 -7.04 5.93 -2.91
N GLU A 112 -7.04 4.76 -3.54
CA GLU A 112 -7.12 3.46 -2.90
C GLU A 112 -5.73 3.04 -2.42
N VAL A 113 -5.61 2.58 -1.16
CA VAL A 113 -4.33 2.21 -0.56
C VAL A 113 -4.29 0.71 -0.29
N LYS A 114 -3.23 0.07 -0.77
CA LYS A 114 -3.03 -1.36 -0.57
C LYS A 114 -1.63 -1.69 -0.12
N SER A 115 -1.50 -2.50 0.92
CA SER A 115 -0.24 -3.13 1.27
C SER A 115 -0.19 -4.60 0.82
N SER A 116 1.00 -5.11 0.50
CA SER A 116 1.16 -6.50 0.09
C SER A 116 2.59 -7.02 0.23
N VAL A 117 2.75 -8.31 0.52
CA VAL A 117 4.04 -9.02 0.35
C VAL A 117 4.29 -9.46 -1.09
N GLN A 118 3.25 -9.47 -1.93
CA GLN A 118 3.33 -9.95 -3.31
C GLN A 118 3.96 -8.91 -4.24
N ALA A 119 4.70 -9.40 -5.24
CA ALA A 119 5.36 -8.54 -6.23
C ALA A 119 4.43 -7.98 -7.32
N GLY A 120 3.21 -8.49 -7.41
CA GLY A 120 2.19 -8.11 -8.38
C GLY A 120 0.92 -8.94 -8.18
N GLY A 121 0.01 -8.89 -9.16
CA GLY A 121 -1.27 -9.60 -9.07
C GLY A 121 -2.20 -9.05 -7.99
N TRP A 122 -2.08 -7.75 -7.69
CA TRP A 122 -2.92 -7.11 -6.67
C TRP A 122 -4.36 -7.08 -7.13
N GLN A 123 -5.24 -7.39 -6.19
CA GLN A 123 -6.66 -7.55 -6.43
C GLN A 123 -7.49 -6.39 -5.86
N GLY A 124 -8.48 -5.95 -6.61
CA GLY A 124 -9.57 -5.07 -6.17
C GLY A 124 -10.89 -5.83 -6.19
N HIS A 125 -11.94 -5.17 -5.69
CA HIS A 125 -13.28 -5.74 -5.74
C HIS A 125 -13.88 -5.68 -7.14
N ASN A 126 -13.64 -4.60 -7.87
CA ASN A 126 -14.16 -4.36 -9.22
C ASN A 126 -13.07 -3.77 -10.13
N PRO A 127 -13.19 -3.94 -11.47
CA PRO A 127 -12.52 -3.07 -12.42
C PRO A 127 -13.03 -1.64 -12.22
N GLU A 128 -12.12 -0.71 -11.98
CA GLU A 128 -12.48 0.68 -11.74
C GLU A 128 -11.34 1.63 -12.15
N ASP A 129 -11.72 2.84 -12.51
CA ASP A 129 -10.78 3.93 -12.73
C ASP A 129 -10.45 4.52 -11.35
N CYS A 130 -9.23 4.33 -10.86
CA CYS A 130 -8.85 4.81 -9.54
C CYS A 130 -7.36 5.14 -9.48
N TRP A 131 -6.99 6.05 -8.58
CA TRP A 131 -5.59 6.11 -8.16
C TRP A 131 -5.34 4.98 -7.18
N LEU A 132 -4.38 4.12 -7.50
CA LEU A 132 -3.98 3.04 -6.63
C LEU A 132 -2.58 3.30 -6.10
N MET A 133 -2.43 3.24 -4.78
CA MET A 133 -1.16 3.31 -4.09
C MET A 133 -0.84 1.96 -3.43
N VAL A 134 0.24 1.32 -3.88
CA VAL A 134 0.66 0.01 -3.38
C VAL A 134 1.93 0.12 -2.55
N PHE A 135 1.87 -0.35 -1.31
CA PHE A 135 3.00 -0.49 -0.39
C PHE A 135 3.43 -1.95 -0.31
N ARG A 136 4.48 -2.31 -1.04
CA ARG A 136 5.09 -3.63 -0.91
C ARG A 136 5.99 -3.68 0.32
N TYR A 137 5.89 -4.76 1.07
CA TYR A 137 6.70 -4.95 2.27
C TYR A 137 7.18 -6.39 2.44
N THR A 138 8.18 -6.56 3.28
CA THR A 138 8.59 -7.85 3.87
C THR A 138 8.43 -7.76 5.40
N ALA A 139 8.09 -8.89 6.04
CA ALA A 139 7.97 -9.00 7.48
C ALA A 139 7.96 -10.48 7.90
N GLY A 140 8.25 -10.75 9.17
CA GLY A 140 8.04 -12.06 9.79
C GLY A 140 9.09 -13.11 9.42
N ALA A 141 8.78 -14.36 9.76
CA ALA A 141 9.65 -15.51 9.55
C ALA A 141 9.87 -15.79 8.06
N GLN A 142 11.14 -15.94 7.69
CA GLN A 142 11.59 -16.32 6.36
C GLN A 142 11.82 -17.83 6.29
N LYS A 143 11.93 -18.36 5.06
CA LYS A 143 12.13 -19.80 4.82
C LYS A 143 13.42 -20.35 5.43
N ASP A 144 14.43 -19.49 5.60
CA ASP A 144 15.72 -19.80 6.21
C ASP A 144 15.71 -19.65 7.74
N GLY A 145 14.56 -19.35 8.34
CA GLY A 145 14.40 -19.13 9.79
C GLY A 145 14.73 -17.71 10.24
N ALA A 146 15.20 -16.82 9.36
CA ALA A 146 15.43 -15.43 9.72
C ALA A 146 14.09 -14.74 10.05
N LYS A 147 14.07 -13.85 11.05
CA LYS A 147 12.93 -12.97 11.31
C LYS A 147 13.23 -11.57 10.76
N LEU A 148 12.45 -11.14 9.78
CA LEU A 148 12.58 -9.81 9.21
C LEU A 148 11.63 -8.83 9.91
N PRO A 149 12.11 -7.65 10.32
CA PRO A 149 11.19 -6.60 10.72
C PRO A 149 10.37 -6.16 9.53
N LEU A 150 9.18 -5.59 9.78
CA LEU A 150 8.44 -4.89 8.74
C LEU A 150 9.38 -3.94 8.01
N THR A 151 9.46 -4.09 6.69
CA THR A 151 10.30 -3.29 5.81
C THR A 151 9.53 -3.03 4.52
N PHE A 152 9.16 -1.78 4.25
CA PHE A 152 8.69 -1.39 2.93
C PHE A 152 9.84 -1.50 1.93
N VAL A 153 9.59 -2.15 0.80
CA VAL A 153 10.61 -2.44 -0.21
C VAL A 153 10.33 -1.71 -1.53
N GLU A 154 9.06 -1.48 -1.85
CA GLU A 154 8.64 -0.75 -3.04
C GLU A 154 7.30 -0.06 -2.76
N ILE A 155 7.17 1.22 -3.13
CA ILE A 155 5.94 2.00 -3.03
C ILE A 155 5.62 2.54 -4.42
N LEU A 156 4.43 2.23 -4.90
CA LEU A 156 3.96 2.56 -6.24
C LEU A 156 2.70 3.40 -6.16
N CYS A 157 2.52 4.36 -7.06
CA CYS A 157 1.25 5.08 -7.18
C CYS A 157 0.99 5.43 -8.63
N ALA A 158 -0.19 5.12 -9.17
CA ALA A 158 -0.60 5.54 -10.50
C ALA A 158 -2.12 5.50 -10.62
N LYS A 159 -2.66 6.25 -11.58
CA LYS A 159 -4.03 6.06 -12.02
C LYS A 159 -4.10 4.78 -12.85
N VAL A 160 -4.91 3.84 -12.41
CA VAL A 160 -5.30 2.65 -13.17
C VAL A 160 -6.69 2.85 -13.73
N GLU A 161 -6.94 2.28 -14.89
CA GLU A 161 -8.22 2.35 -15.60
C GLU A 161 -8.89 0.97 -15.57
N GLN A 162 -10.19 0.90 -15.82
CA GLN A 162 -10.94 -0.37 -15.93
C GLN A 162 -10.26 -1.38 -16.87
N SER A 163 -9.62 -0.91 -17.95
CA SER A 163 -8.87 -1.72 -18.92
C SER A 163 -7.60 -2.35 -18.35
N ASP A 164 -7.07 -1.82 -17.24
CA ASP A 164 -5.91 -2.36 -16.54
C ASP A 164 -6.27 -3.54 -15.62
N TRP A 165 -7.55 -3.93 -15.55
CA TRP A 165 -8.03 -5.03 -14.71
C TRP A 165 -8.50 -6.23 -15.52
N SER A 166 -8.21 -7.42 -15.02
CA SER A 166 -8.84 -8.66 -15.44
C SER A 166 -9.88 -9.08 -14.42
N PHE A 167 -11.15 -9.19 -14.83
CA PHE A 167 -12.24 -9.58 -13.95
C PHE A 167 -12.52 -11.07 -14.00
N SER A 168 -12.57 -11.70 -12.82
CA SER A 168 -13.01 -13.08 -12.64
C SER A 168 -14.28 -13.09 -11.79
N GLY A 169 -15.43 -13.07 -12.46
CA GLY A 169 -16.75 -13.17 -11.82
C GLY A 169 -17.07 -14.58 -11.31
N ARG A 170 -18.23 -14.73 -10.66
CA ARG A 170 -18.74 -16.05 -10.26
C ARG A 170 -19.27 -16.80 -11.50
N LYS A 171 -18.95 -18.09 -11.59
CA LYS A 171 -19.51 -19.02 -12.58
C LYS A 171 -20.08 -20.24 -11.87
N GLY A 172 -21.27 -20.70 -12.30
CA GLY A 172 -21.93 -21.90 -11.74
C GLY A 172 -22.11 -21.84 -10.23
N SER A 173 -21.78 -22.94 -9.54
CA SER A 173 -21.86 -23.09 -8.08
C SER A 173 -20.66 -22.49 -7.31
N SER A 174 -19.82 -21.68 -7.96
CA SER A 174 -18.61 -21.15 -7.34
C SER A 174 -18.92 -20.25 -6.14
N ARG A 175 -18.33 -20.61 -4.99
CA ARG A 175 -18.37 -19.82 -3.75
C ARG A 175 -17.30 -18.72 -3.69
N ARG A 176 -16.45 -18.59 -4.72
CA ARG A 176 -15.38 -17.58 -4.73
C ARG A 176 -15.96 -16.17 -4.74
N THR A 177 -15.31 -15.25 -4.03
CA THR A 177 -15.57 -13.81 -4.18
C THR A 177 -15.16 -13.38 -5.58
N PRO A 178 -16.00 -12.65 -6.34
CA PRO A 178 -15.58 -11.98 -7.56
C PRO A 178 -14.30 -11.17 -7.31
N THR A 179 -13.39 -11.15 -8.28
CA THR A 179 -12.10 -10.49 -8.09
C THR A 179 -11.68 -9.81 -9.37
N ALA A 180 -11.29 -8.54 -9.25
CA ALA A 180 -10.55 -7.84 -10.29
C ALA A 180 -9.06 -7.95 -9.95
N SER A 181 -8.23 -8.39 -10.87
CA SER A 181 -6.77 -8.46 -10.70
C SER A 181 -6.09 -7.51 -11.66
N ILE A 182 -5.13 -6.72 -11.20
CA ILE A 182 -4.39 -5.81 -12.08
C ILE A 182 -3.58 -6.63 -13.08
N THR A 183 -3.72 -6.27 -14.34
CA THR A 183 -3.02 -6.88 -15.48
C THR A 183 -1.55 -6.46 -15.51
N ALA A 184 -0.74 -7.14 -16.33
CA ALA A 184 0.67 -6.76 -16.48
C ALA A 184 0.86 -5.30 -16.97
N PRO A 185 0.08 -4.77 -17.94
CA PRO A 185 0.11 -3.35 -18.30
C PRO A 185 -0.24 -2.40 -17.14
N GLY A 186 -1.25 -2.72 -16.32
CA GLY A 186 -1.59 -1.91 -15.14
C GLY A 186 -0.47 -1.88 -14.10
N VAL A 187 0.18 -3.03 -13.86
CA VAL A 187 1.36 -3.11 -12.99
C VAL A 187 2.54 -2.32 -13.58
N GLU A 188 2.70 -2.33 -14.89
CA GLU A 188 3.71 -1.51 -15.58
C GLU A 188 3.47 -0.02 -15.39
N LYS A 189 2.22 0.46 -15.50
CA LYS A 189 1.84 1.85 -15.20
C LYS A 189 2.26 2.23 -13.77
N LEU A 190 1.95 1.39 -12.78
CA LEU A 190 2.35 1.60 -11.40
C LEU A 190 3.87 1.68 -11.23
N ARG A 191 4.63 0.77 -11.85
CA ARG A 191 6.09 0.71 -11.69
C ARG A 191 6.84 1.84 -12.37
N ARG A 192 6.29 2.41 -13.44
CA ARG A 192 6.83 3.62 -14.11
C ARG A 192 6.75 4.86 -13.23
N ASN A 193 5.81 4.90 -12.29
CA ASN A 193 5.63 6.00 -11.35
C ASN A 193 5.87 5.56 -9.89
N PHE A 194 6.93 4.78 -9.66
CA PHE A 194 7.31 4.37 -8.31
C PHE A 194 7.73 5.57 -7.47
N LEU A 195 7.34 5.58 -6.19
CA LEU A 195 7.74 6.56 -5.19
C LEU A 195 8.98 6.09 -4.44
N TYR A 196 9.08 4.80 -4.15
CA TYR A 196 10.20 4.21 -3.42
C TYR A 196 10.51 2.83 -3.97
N ARG A 197 11.79 2.48 -4.11
CA ARG A 197 12.20 1.12 -4.50
C ARG A 197 13.65 0.85 -4.09
N ILE A 198 13.85 -0.16 -3.25
CA ILE A 198 15.20 -0.60 -2.88
C ILE A 198 15.84 -1.44 -4.00
N PRO A 199 17.17 -1.59 -4.03
CA PRO A 199 17.84 -2.47 -5.00
C PRO A 199 17.33 -3.91 -4.97
N GLY A 200 17.12 -4.48 -6.16
CA GLY A 200 16.83 -5.91 -6.34
C GLY A 200 15.38 -6.34 -6.14
N VAL A 201 14.45 -5.44 -5.76
CA VAL A 201 13.02 -5.81 -5.56
C VAL A 201 12.10 -5.45 -6.72
N GLY A 202 12.58 -4.62 -7.65
CA GLY A 202 11.86 -4.36 -8.90
C GLY A 202 11.70 -5.65 -9.70
N VAL A 203 10.72 -5.69 -10.59
CA VAL A 203 10.37 -6.90 -11.35
C VAL A 203 10.50 -6.63 -12.85
N GLY A 204 11.03 -7.62 -13.57
CA GLY A 204 11.22 -7.53 -15.01
C GLY A 204 12.11 -6.34 -15.39
N PRO A 205 11.67 -5.44 -16.29
CA PRO A 205 12.46 -4.30 -16.74
C PRO A 205 12.77 -3.28 -15.63
N HIS A 206 12.06 -3.34 -14.49
CA HIS A 206 12.21 -2.40 -13.37
C HIS A 206 13.18 -2.88 -12.29
N ARG A 207 13.81 -4.04 -12.45
CA ARG A 207 14.65 -4.66 -11.42
C ARG A 207 15.79 -3.74 -10.95
N ASP A 208 16.43 -3.08 -11.91
CA ASP A 208 17.61 -2.24 -11.69
C ASP A 208 17.29 -0.74 -11.80
N VAL A 209 16.01 -0.38 -11.94
CA VAL A 209 15.55 1.01 -12.03
C VAL A 209 15.38 1.57 -10.61
N LEU A 210 16.27 2.46 -10.22
CA LEU A 210 16.28 3.15 -8.92
C LEU A 210 15.93 4.62 -9.05
N ALA A 211 15.66 5.27 -7.91
CA ALA A 211 15.50 6.72 -7.85
C ALA A 211 16.77 7.38 -8.40
N GLN A 212 16.60 8.30 -9.35
CA GLN A 212 17.69 9.15 -9.78
C GLN A 212 17.97 10.19 -8.69
N PRO A 213 19.25 10.50 -8.42
CA PRO A 213 19.60 11.56 -7.47
C PRO A 213 19.07 12.93 -7.90
#